data_AF-K1SSK8-F1
#
_entry.id   AF-K1SSK8-F1
#
_cell.length_a   1.000
_cell.length_b   1.000
_cell.length_c   1.000
_cell.angle_alpha   90.00
_cell.angle_beta   90.00
_cell.angle_gamma   90.00
#
_symmetry.space_group_name_H-M   'P 1'
#
loop_
_entity.id
_entity.type
_entity.pdbx_description
1 polymer ?
#
loop_
_entity_poly.entity_id
_entity_poly.type
_entity_poly.pdbx_seq_one_letter_code
_entity_poly.pdbx_strand_id
1 'polypeptide(L)'
;MAVVSWEKPVPRADDVEQGDFWTGYYQKIEVTNKKPEKLGEIKINTDKLRPNGGLLTFELCEGVSYLCLGIFEEYDMEVIKTSMLKGDLSNMQWALTSYNAPYILNAQTYEIAKGQTDLSFNLTEYFVKFTPGTKYYVYAVGINDNTGSKQAFAKLEGFTLPEPTKPAPEVTVTGIDAPEGHEESPYEVWFNIKCTTGDAVTAKYAANYEREWESNSTPAGLTPT
;
A
#
# COMPACT_ATOMS: atom_id res chain seq x y z
N MET A 1 -7.98 -23.69 -2.61
CA MET A 1 -7.48 -24.82 -1.79
C MET A 1 -6.56 -25.75 -2.57
N ALA A 2 -5.27 -25.83 -2.24
CA ALA A 2 -4.33 -26.86 -2.72
C ALA A 2 -4.63 -28.25 -2.13
N VAL A 3 -5.03 -29.21 -2.94
CA VAL A 3 -5.01 -30.63 -2.56
C VAL A 3 -3.63 -31.17 -2.93
N VAL A 4 -2.91 -31.71 -1.94
CA VAL A 4 -1.67 -32.46 -2.16
C VAL A 4 -2.03 -33.93 -2.14
N SER A 5 -2.16 -34.52 -3.33
CA SER A 5 -2.34 -35.96 -3.49
C SER A 5 -0.98 -36.63 -3.70
N TRP A 6 -0.78 -37.72 -2.98
CA TRP A 6 0.42 -38.56 -3.07
C TRP A 6 0.12 -39.71 -4.03
N GLU A 7 0.49 -39.58 -5.30
CA GLU A 7 0.41 -40.70 -6.25
C GLU A 7 1.80 -41.09 -6.71
N LYS A 8 2.03 -42.42 -6.80
CA LYS A 8 3.20 -42.94 -7.51
C LYS A 8 3.05 -42.59 -9.00
N PRO A 9 4.11 -42.17 -9.71
CA PRO A 9 3.99 -41.77 -11.10
C PRO A 9 3.50 -42.94 -11.97
N VAL A 10 2.49 -42.71 -12.80
CA VAL A 10 2.14 -43.60 -13.92
C VAL A 10 2.86 -43.06 -15.16
N PRO A 11 3.76 -43.82 -15.81
CA PRO A 11 4.53 -43.31 -16.94
C PRO A 11 3.63 -43.05 -18.15
N ARG A 12 3.82 -41.93 -18.86
CA ARG A 12 3.25 -41.74 -20.22
C ARG A 12 4.31 -42.11 -21.26
N ALA A 13 3.83 -42.55 -22.42
CA ALA A 13 4.66 -43.08 -23.51
C ALA A 13 5.63 -42.05 -24.15
N ASP A 14 5.53 -40.77 -23.80
CA ASP A 14 6.37 -39.69 -24.35
C ASP A 14 7.34 -39.10 -23.30
N ASP A 15 7.50 -39.76 -22.15
CA ASP A 15 8.44 -39.32 -21.12
C ASP A 15 9.89 -39.55 -21.62
N VAL A 16 10.56 -38.46 -22.00
CA VAL A 16 12.02 -38.39 -22.17
C VAL A 16 12.66 -39.14 -21.00
N GLU A 17 13.66 -40.01 -21.24
CA GLU A 17 14.37 -40.74 -20.18
C GLU A 17 15.12 -39.75 -19.26
N GLN A 18 14.37 -39.18 -18.32
CA GLN A 18 14.84 -38.34 -17.22
C GLN A 18 15.59 -39.18 -16.17
N GLY A 19 15.87 -40.46 -16.42
CA GLY A 19 16.69 -41.29 -15.53
C GLY A 19 18.18 -40.93 -15.60
N ASP A 20 18.66 -40.52 -16.77
CA ASP A 20 20.10 -40.37 -17.03
C ASP A 20 20.69 -39.02 -16.60
N PHE A 21 19.84 -38.02 -16.37
CA PHE A 21 20.28 -36.64 -16.08
C PHE A 21 20.01 -36.19 -14.64
N TRP A 22 19.32 -37.00 -13.82
CA TRP A 22 18.70 -36.52 -12.58
C TRP A 22 18.95 -37.48 -11.40
N THR A 23 19.82 -37.11 -10.46
CA THR A 23 20.31 -37.97 -9.36
C THR A 23 19.93 -37.51 -7.94
N GLY A 24 18.96 -36.60 -7.78
CA GLY A 24 18.55 -36.04 -6.49
C GLY A 24 17.15 -36.45 -6.02
N TYR A 25 16.94 -36.51 -4.69
CA TYR A 25 15.63 -36.64 -4.06
C TYR A 25 14.80 -35.36 -4.26
N TYR A 26 14.02 -35.27 -5.32
CA TYR A 26 12.97 -34.26 -5.42
C TYR A 26 11.60 -34.91 -5.36
N GLN A 27 10.80 -34.46 -4.41
CA GLN A 27 9.40 -34.81 -4.27
C GLN A 27 8.60 -33.97 -5.27
N LYS A 28 7.88 -34.63 -6.19
CA LYS A 28 6.86 -33.97 -7.02
C LYS A 28 5.68 -33.62 -6.12
N ILE A 29 5.54 -32.35 -5.74
CA ILE A 29 4.35 -31.86 -5.03
C ILE A 29 3.40 -31.30 -6.06
N GLU A 30 2.31 -32.04 -6.32
CA GLU A 30 1.18 -31.51 -7.08
C GLU A 30 0.25 -30.79 -6.12
N VAL A 31 -0.01 -29.52 -6.41
CA VAL A 31 -0.80 -28.60 -5.58
C VAL A 31 -2.02 -28.23 -6.42
N THR A 32 -3.16 -28.90 -6.21
CA THR A 32 -4.38 -28.61 -7.00
C THR A 32 -5.20 -27.55 -6.31
N ASN A 33 -5.26 -26.31 -6.82
CA ASN A 33 -5.92 -25.20 -6.13
C ASN A 33 -7.41 -25.04 -6.56
N LYS A 34 -8.39 -25.43 -5.72
CA LYS A 34 -9.82 -25.16 -5.98
C LYS A 34 -10.11 -23.67 -5.88
N LYS A 35 -10.74 -23.10 -6.90
CA LYS A 35 -11.23 -21.71 -6.93
C LYS A 35 -12.17 -21.45 -5.72
N PRO A 36 -12.02 -20.32 -5.01
CA PRO A 36 -12.91 -19.98 -3.91
C PRO A 36 -14.35 -19.75 -4.40
N GLU A 37 -15.32 -20.08 -3.56
CA GLU A 37 -16.73 -19.76 -3.78
C GLU A 37 -16.95 -18.24 -3.65
N LYS A 38 -17.91 -17.70 -4.41
CA LYS A 38 -18.26 -16.27 -4.31
C LYS A 38 -18.93 -16.02 -2.95
N LEU A 39 -18.35 -15.16 -2.13
CA LEU A 39 -18.89 -14.74 -0.83
C LEU A 39 -19.99 -13.68 -1.01
N GLY A 40 -19.72 -12.69 -1.86
CA GLY A 40 -20.57 -11.52 -2.05
C GLY A 40 -19.87 -10.48 -2.91
N GLU A 41 -20.17 -9.21 -2.69
CA GLU A 41 -19.63 -8.08 -3.45
C GLU A 41 -19.01 -7.05 -2.50
N ILE A 42 -17.94 -6.42 -2.96
CA ILE A 42 -17.31 -5.28 -2.29
C ILE A 42 -17.47 -4.10 -3.24
N LYS A 43 -17.91 -2.95 -2.72
CA LYS A 43 -17.90 -1.71 -3.49
C LYS A 43 -16.75 -0.84 -3.03
N ILE A 44 -16.10 -0.18 -3.99
CA ILE A 44 -14.99 0.74 -3.75
C ILE A 44 -15.47 2.13 -4.15
N ASN A 45 -15.43 3.08 -3.21
CA ASN A 45 -15.91 4.44 -3.40
C ASN A 45 -14.78 5.46 -3.27
N THR A 46 -14.80 6.47 -4.15
CA THR A 46 -13.77 7.50 -4.33
C THR A 46 -14.27 8.92 -4.02
N ASP A 47 -15.43 9.04 -3.39
CA ASP A 47 -16.13 10.29 -3.07
C ASP A 47 -15.36 11.21 -2.11
N LYS A 48 -14.41 10.66 -1.34
CA LYS A 48 -13.61 11.38 -0.35
C LYS A 48 -12.14 11.57 -0.77
N LEU A 49 -11.83 11.39 -2.05
CA LEU A 49 -10.51 11.67 -2.59
C LEU A 49 -10.22 13.18 -2.64
N ARG A 50 -8.93 13.51 -2.53
CA ARG A 50 -8.38 14.87 -2.56
C ARG A 50 -7.14 14.88 -3.47
N PRO A 51 -6.70 16.04 -3.95
CA PRO A 51 -5.54 16.10 -4.85
C PRO A 51 -4.25 15.46 -4.31
N ASN A 52 -4.09 15.43 -3.00
CA ASN A 52 -2.92 14.83 -2.35
C ASN A 52 -3.24 13.56 -1.54
N GLY A 53 -4.35 12.87 -1.84
CA GLY A 53 -4.73 11.62 -1.19
C GLY A 53 -6.22 11.56 -0.87
N GLY A 54 -6.56 11.45 0.41
CA GLY A 54 -7.95 11.32 0.88
C GLY A 54 -8.34 9.89 1.22
N LEU A 55 -9.64 9.67 1.42
CA LEU A 55 -10.15 8.38 1.86
C LEU A 55 -10.67 7.57 0.68
N LEU A 56 -10.14 6.37 0.53
CA LEU A 56 -10.74 5.32 -0.27
C LEU A 56 -11.64 4.48 0.66
N THR A 57 -12.92 4.36 0.33
CA THR A 57 -13.87 3.66 1.22
C THR A 57 -14.42 2.40 0.57
N PHE A 58 -14.74 1.42 1.40
CA PHE A 58 -15.16 0.09 0.99
C PHE A 58 -16.48 -0.26 1.67
N GLU A 59 -17.47 -0.69 0.90
CA GLU A 59 -18.66 -1.38 1.40
C GLU A 59 -18.41 -2.88 1.26
N LEU A 60 -18.34 -3.58 2.39
CA LEU A 60 -18.05 -5.00 2.48
C LEU A 60 -19.35 -5.81 2.56
N CYS A 61 -19.43 -6.91 1.81
CA CYS A 61 -20.48 -7.89 2.04
C CYS A 61 -20.37 -8.54 3.43
N GLU A 62 -21.50 -9.04 3.94
CA GLU A 62 -21.53 -9.73 5.22
C GLU A 62 -20.61 -10.96 5.22
N GLY A 63 -19.97 -11.20 6.37
CA GLY A 63 -19.14 -12.38 6.60
C GLY A 63 -17.70 -12.25 6.13
N VAL A 64 -17.25 -11.07 5.69
CA VAL A 64 -15.81 -10.79 5.52
C VAL A 64 -15.13 -10.72 6.88
N SER A 65 -14.09 -11.52 7.08
CA SER A 65 -13.21 -11.48 8.27
C SER A 65 -11.87 -10.81 8.00
N TYR A 66 -11.39 -10.86 6.74
CA TYR A 66 -10.16 -10.19 6.33
C TYR A 66 -10.34 -9.48 5.00
N LEU A 67 -9.73 -8.30 4.85
CA LEU A 67 -9.63 -7.60 3.58
C LEU A 67 -8.16 -7.50 3.16
N CYS A 68 -7.79 -8.14 2.05
CA CYS A 68 -6.50 -7.95 1.40
C CYS A 68 -6.62 -6.86 0.34
N LEU A 69 -5.83 -5.80 0.46
CA LEU A 69 -5.87 -4.59 -0.35
C LEU A 69 -4.53 -4.38 -1.08
N GLY A 70 -4.58 -4.22 -2.40
CA GLY A 70 -3.45 -3.77 -3.20
C GLY A 70 -3.80 -2.48 -3.94
N ILE A 71 -2.91 -1.50 -3.88
CA ILE A 71 -3.02 -0.23 -4.62
C ILE A 71 -1.75 -0.04 -5.42
N PHE A 72 -1.90 0.23 -6.72
CA PHE A 72 -0.80 0.22 -7.67
C PHE A 72 -0.92 1.40 -8.64
N GLU A 73 0.21 2.00 -8.98
CA GLU A 73 0.30 2.95 -10.10
C GLU A 73 0.25 2.20 -11.45
N GLU A 74 -0.11 2.89 -12.52
CA GLU A 74 -0.16 2.34 -13.89
C GLU A 74 1.12 1.63 -14.31
N TYR A 75 2.29 2.20 -13.99
CA TYR A 75 3.57 1.58 -14.31
C TYR A 75 3.75 0.23 -13.58
N ASP A 76 3.54 0.20 -12.27
CA ASP A 76 3.67 -1.02 -11.46
C ASP A 76 2.68 -2.08 -11.91
N MET A 77 1.45 -1.67 -12.25
CA MET A 77 0.43 -2.59 -12.74
C MET A 77 0.82 -3.28 -14.04
N GLU A 78 1.41 -2.57 -14.99
CA GLU A 78 1.87 -3.18 -16.25
C GLU A 78 3.02 -4.17 -16.00
N VAL A 79 3.93 -3.84 -15.09
CA VAL A 79 4.99 -4.77 -14.66
C VAL A 79 4.41 -6.01 -13.99
N ILE A 80 3.50 -5.85 -13.02
CA ILE A 80 2.87 -6.98 -12.29
C ILE A 80 2.08 -7.86 -13.26
N LYS A 81 1.29 -7.26 -14.14
CA LYS A 81 0.48 -7.98 -15.13
C LYS A 81 1.36 -8.85 -16.03
N THR A 82 2.45 -8.30 -16.56
CA THR A 82 3.33 -9.00 -17.51
C THR A 82 4.23 -10.03 -16.83
N SER A 83 4.86 -9.68 -15.71
CA SER A 83 5.89 -10.49 -15.05
C SER A 83 5.34 -11.52 -14.06
N MET A 84 4.24 -11.23 -13.38
CA MET A 84 3.71 -12.07 -12.30
C MET A 84 2.40 -12.75 -12.66
N LEU A 85 1.50 -12.05 -13.35
CA LEU A 85 0.14 -12.53 -13.59
C LEU A 85 -0.04 -13.19 -14.96
N LYS A 86 1.05 -13.38 -15.72
CA LYS A 86 1.06 -13.98 -17.07
C LYS A 86 0.07 -13.32 -18.03
N GLY A 87 -0.11 -12.00 -17.90
CA GLY A 87 -1.03 -11.21 -18.72
C GLY A 87 -2.49 -11.23 -18.27
N ASP A 88 -2.85 -12.01 -17.25
CA ASP A 88 -4.23 -12.18 -16.79
C ASP A 88 -4.46 -11.55 -15.40
N LEU A 89 -5.07 -10.36 -15.39
CA LEU A 89 -5.40 -9.61 -14.18
C LEU A 89 -6.40 -10.32 -13.26
N SER A 90 -7.14 -11.34 -13.74
CA SER A 90 -8.01 -12.14 -12.87
C SER A 90 -7.22 -12.93 -11.82
N ASN A 91 -5.93 -13.19 -12.09
CA ASN A 91 -5.01 -13.80 -11.13
C ASN A 91 -4.68 -12.90 -9.95
N MET A 92 -5.02 -11.60 -10.01
CA MET A 92 -4.76 -10.67 -8.91
C MET A 92 -5.48 -11.09 -7.62
N GLN A 93 -6.67 -11.71 -7.72
CA GLN A 93 -7.38 -12.25 -6.56
C GLN A 93 -6.52 -13.26 -5.80
N TRP A 94 -5.84 -14.16 -6.52
CA TRP A 94 -4.94 -15.13 -5.93
C TRP A 94 -3.63 -14.48 -5.46
N ALA A 95 -3.07 -13.58 -6.27
CA ALA A 95 -1.80 -12.94 -5.97
C ALA A 95 -1.84 -12.15 -4.65
N LEU A 96 -2.91 -11.39 -4.42
CA LEU A 96 -3.10 -10.59 -3.20
C LEU A 96 -3.33 -11.42 -1.94
N THR A 97 -3.84 -12.65 -2.07
CA THR A 97 -4.10 -13.55 -0.94
C THR A 97 -2.94 -14.52 -0.69
N SER A 98 -1.87 -14.40 -1.45
CA SER A 98 -0.67 -15.22 -1.28
C SER A 98 0.16 -14.75 -0.09
N TYR A 99 0.88 -15.69 0.53
CA TYR A 99 1.78 -15.41 1.65
C TYR A 99 2.83 -14.32 1.32
N ASN A 100 3.27 -14.25 0.07
CA ASN A 100 4.29 -13.28 -0.36
C ASN A 100 3.72 -11.92 -0.78
N ALA A 101 2.40 -11.76 -0.83
CA ALA A 101 1.75 -10.53 -1.32
C ALA A 101 2.21 -9.26 -0.58
N PRO A 102 2.37 -9.24 0.76
CA PRO A 102 2.84 -8.05 1.45
C PRO A 102 4.26 -7.63 1.07
N TYR A 103 5.11 -8.59 0.68
CA TYR A 103 6.52 -8.34 0.38
C TYR A 103 6.77 -7.96 -1.08
N ILE A 104 5.98 -8.52 -2.01
CA ILE A 104 6.19 -8.32 -3.44
C ILE A 104 5.25 -7.24 -3.99
N LEU A 105 4.01 -7.19 -3.49
CA LEU A 105 2.95 -6.32 -3.99
C LEU A 105 2.60 -5.20 -3.00
N ASN A 106 3.29 -5.10 -1.86
CA ASN A 106 2.93 -4.21 -0.76
C ASN A 106 1.46 -4.34 -0.32
N ALA A 107 0.88 -5.53 -0.51
CA ALA A 107 -0.52 -5.79 -0.18
C ALA A 107 -0.74 -5.67 1.33
N GLN A 108 -1.75 -4.90 1.72
CA GLN A 108 -2.16 -4.71 3.11
C GLN A 108 -3.27 -5.72 3.46
N THR A 109 -3.25 -6.26 4.68
CA THR A 109 -4.32 -7.12 5.18
C THR A 109 -4.93 -6.51 6.42
N TYR A 110 -6.24 -6.31 6.40
CA TYR A 110 -7.01 -5.77 7.51
C TYR A 110 -7.87 -6.87 8.10
N GLU A 111 -7.85 -7.01 9.42
CA GLU A 111 -8.86 -7.80 10.14
C GLU A 111 -10.14 -6.97 10.25
N ILE A 112 -11.27 -7.58 9.91
CA ILE A 112 -12.58 -6.95 9.90
C ILE A 112 -13.34 -7.44 11.12
N ALA A 113 -13.79 -6.48 11.95
CA ALA A 113 -14.55 -6.82 13.15
C ALA A 113 -15.88 -7.50 12.76
N LYS A 114 -16.34 -8.43 13.60
CA LYS A 114 -17.60 -9.14 13.35
C LYS A 114 -18.76 -8.16 13.18
N GLY A 115 -19.41 -8.20 12.01
CA GLY A 115 -20.54 -7.34 11.67
C GLY A 115 -20.17 -5.97 11.10
N GLN A 116 -18.88 -5.66 10.99
CA GLN A 116 -18.41 -4.47 10.27
C GLN A 116 -18.60 -4.67 8.76
N THR A 117 -19.27 -3.72 8.12
CA THR A 117 -19.57 -3.74 6.68
C THR A 117 -18.96 -2.57 5.94
N ASP A 118 -18.17 -1.74 6.62
CA ASP A 118 -17.53 -0.56 6.06
C ASP A 118 -16.06 -0.47 6.51
N LEU A 119 -15.19 -0.05 5.59
CA LEU A 119 -13.78 0.24 5.88
C LEU A 119 -13.39 1.51 5.14
N SER A 120 -12.56 2.35 5.77
CA SER A 120 -11.93 3.49 5.12
C SER A 120 -10.42 3.35 5.19
N PHE A 121 -9.76 3.60 4.08
CA PHE A 121 -8.30 3.63 3.98
C PHE A 121 -7.85 5.02 3.56
N ASN A 122 -6.91 5.59 4.32
CA ASN A 122 -6.33 6.89 3.99
C ASN A 122 -5.14 6.69 3.04
N LEU A 123 -5.26 7.21 1.81
CA LEU A 123 -4.21 7.06 0.81
C LEU A 123 -2.87 7.65 1.24
N THR A 124 -2.85 8.62 2.16
CA THR A 124 -1.59 9.19 2.68
C THR A 124 -0.84 8.25 3.62
N GLU A 125 -1.49 7.19 4.10
CA GLU A 125 -0.86 6.16 4.94
C GLU A 125 -0.23 5.04 4.12
N TYR A 126 -0.41 5.05 2.80
CA TYR A 126 0.22 4.09 1.92
C TYR A 126 1.70 4.43 1.70
N PHE A 127 2.51 3.41 1.40
CA PHE A 127 3.96 3.53 1.25
C PHE A 127 4.41 4.42 0.09
N VAL A 128 3.52 4.69 -0.87
CA VAL A 128 3.82 5.54 -2.04
C VAL A 128 3.04 6.84 -2.00
N LYS A 129 3.70 7.90 -2.49
CA LYS A 129 3.09 9.20 -2.66
C LYS A 129 2.15 9.18 -3.87
N PHE A 130 0.91 9.61 -3.67
CA PHE A 130 -0.03 9.76 -4.77
C PHE A 130 0.13 11.11 -5.47
N THR A 131 0.03 11.10 -6.79
CA THR A 131 0.23 12.26 -7.67
C THR A 131 -1.08 12.54 -8.43
N PRO A 132 -1.59 13.79 -8.44
CA PRO A 132 -2.68 14.19 -9.34
C PRO A 132 -2.43 13.80 -10.79
N GLY A 133 -3.48 13.40 -11.51
CA GLY A 133 -3.38 13.01 -12.92
C GLY A 133 -2.79 11.61 -13.17
N THR A 134 -2.07 11.01 -12.21
CA THR A 134 -1.60 9.62 -12.32
C THR A 134 -2.76 8.64 -12.14
N LYS A 135 -2.78 7.58 -12.97
CA LYS A 135 -3.75 6.50 -12.84
C LYS A 135 -3.32 5.48 -11.80
N TYR A 136 -4.27 5.14 -10.94
CA TYR A 136 -4.13 4.15 -9.90
C TYR A 136 -5.15 3.03 -10.06
N TYR A 137 -4.76 1.85 -9.57
CA TYR A 137 -5.54 0.63 -9.64
C TYR A 137 -5.67 0.07 -8.24
N VAL A 138 -6.89 -0.23 -7.81
CA VAL A 138 -7.18 -0.87 -6.53
C VAL A 138 -7.77 -2.24 -6.77
N TYR A 139 -7.26 -3.21 -6.04
CA TYR A 139 -7.79 -4.56 -5.98
C TYR A 139 -8.01 -4.93 -4.52
N ALA A 140 -9.22 -5.42 -4.22
CA ALA A 140 -9.64 -5.77 -2.87
C ALA A 140 -10.22 -7.17 -2.83
N VAL A 141 -9.70 -8.01 -1.96
CA VAL A 141 -10.19 -9.39 -1.73
C VAL A 141 -10.68 -9.51 -0.31
N GLY A 142 -12.00 -9.66 -0.14
CA GLY A 142 -12.62 -10.01 1.14
C GLY A 142 -12.60 -11.52 1.34
N ILE A 143 -12.13 -11.97 2.48
CA ILE A 143 -11.96 -13.39 2.83
C ILE A 143 -12.86 -13.70 4.02
N ASN A 144 -13.63 -14.79 3.93
CA ASN A 144 -14.64 -15.10 4.96
C ASN A 144 -14.05 -15.60 6.29
N ASP A 145 -12.94 -16.33 6.24
CA ASP A 145 -12.25 -16.92 7.39
C ASP A 145 -10.81 -17.34 7.01
N ASN A 146 -10.09 -17.96 7.94
CA ASN A 146 -8.71 -18.42 7.76
C ASN A 146 -8.53 -19.50 6.68
N THR A 147 -9.62 -20.13 6.21
CA THR A 147 -9.55 -21.12 5.11
C THR A 147 -9.52 -20.45 3.74
N GLY A 148 -10.05 -19.23 3.65
CA GLY A 148 -10.23 -18.47 2.42
C GLY A 148 -11.03 -19.21 1.34
N SER A 149 -11.91 -20.13 1.75
CA SER A 149 -12.75 -20.93 0.85
C SER A 149 -13.84 -20.10 0.18
N LYS A 150 -14.28 -19.00 0.79
CA LYS A 150 -15.22 -18.04 0.22
C LYS A 150 -14.58 -16.66 0.15
N GLN A 151 -14.67 -16.03 -1.02
CA GLN A 151 -14.07 -14.72 -1.25
C GLN A 151 -15.00 -13.79 -2.02
N ALA A 152 -14.91 -12.50 -1.72
CA ALA A 152 -15.44 -11.41 -2.53
C ALA A 152 -14.26 -10.69 -3.18
N PHE A 153 -14.37 -10.35 -4.47
CA PHE A 153 -13.29 -9.69 -5.21
C PHE A 153 -13.83 -8.45 -5.91
N ALA A 154 -13.18 -7.32 -5.67
CA ALA A 154 -13.51 -6.05 -6.28
C ALA A 154 -12.26 -5.39 -6.87
N LYS A 155 -12.49 -4.57 -7.89
CA LYS A 155 -11.46 -3.83 -8.60
C LYS A 155 -11.95 -2.44 -8.96
N LEU A 156 -11.05 -1.48 -8.89
CA LEU A 156 -11.23 -0.12 -9.39
C LEU A 156 -10.00 0.20 -10.24
N GLU A 157 -10.17 0.22 -11.55
CA GLU A 157 -9.08 0.32 -12.51
C GLU A 157 -8.99 1.73 -13.07
N GLY A 158 -7.80 2.34 -13.01
CA GLY A 158 -7.49 3.60 -13.68
C GLY A 158 -8.13 4.86 -13.08
N PHE A 159 -8.42 4.89 -11.79
CA PHE A 159 -8.89 6.12 -11.14
C PHE A 159 -7.74 7.13 -10.98
N THR A 160 -8.07 8.42 -10.97
CA THR A 160 -7.10 9.50 -10.73
C THR A 160 -7.49 10.30 -9.50
N LEU A 161 -6.52 10.95 -8.86
CA LEU A 161 -6.83 11.95 -7.86
C LEU A 161 -7.39 13.21 -8.52
N PRO A 162 -8.33 13.93 -7.86
CA PRO A 162 -8.82 15.21 -8.35
C PRO A 162 -7.70 16.23 -8.53
N GLU A 163 -7.83 17.12 -9.51
CA GLU A 163 -6.87 18.22 -9.68
C GLU A 163 -6.98 19.25 -8.55
N PRO A 164 -5.87 19.87 -8.11
CA PRO A 164 -5.90 21.01 -7.20
C PRO A 164 -6.72 22.16 -7.79
N THR A 165 -7.76 22.57 -7.08
CA THR A 165 -8.63 23.69 -7.50
C THR A 165 -8.21 25.04 -6.90
N LYS A 166 -7.34 25.02 -5.90
CA LYS A 166 -6.81 26.22 -5.23
C LYS A 166 -5.37 26.46 -5.70
N PRO A 167 -4.93 27.73 -5.80
CA PRO A 167 -3.54 28.03 -6.11
C PRO A 167 -2.62 27.38 -5.07
N ALA A 168 -1.41 27.01 -5.51
CA ALA A 168 -0.38 26.54 -4.60
C ALA A 168 -0.11 27.63 -3.53
N PRO A 169 0.09 27.25 -2.26
CA PRO A 169 0.47 28.21 -1.23
C PRO A 169 1.76 28.93 -1.64
N GLU A 170 1.74 30.26 -1.58
CA GLU A 170 2.96 31.04 -1.72
C GLU A 170 3.66 31.13 -0.37
N VAL A 171 4.94 30.75 -0.36
CA VAL A 171 5.85 30.95 0.77
C VAL A 171 6.78 32.08 0.40
N THR A 172 6.72 33.18 1.14
CA THR A 172 7.67 34.30 0.99
C THR A 172 8.71 34.20 2.09
N VAL A 173 9.98 34.10 1.70
CA VAL A 173 11.13 34.19 2.61
C VAL A 173 11.74 35.57 2.42
N THR A 174 11.84 36.33 3.51
CA THR A 174 12.44 37.67 3.49
C THR A 174 13.56 37.71 4.51
N GLY A 175 14.77 38.06 4.07
CA GLY A 175 15.89 38.30 4.97
C GLY A 175 15.57 39.48 5.89
N ILE A 176 15.95 39.36 7.16
CA ILE A 176 15.81 40.42 8.16
C ILE A 176 17.17 40.66 8.81
N ASP A 177 17.34 41.85 9.39
CA ASP A 177 18.51 42.14 10.21
C ASP A 177 18.50 41.28 11.49
N ALA A 178 19.66 41.18 12.15
CA ALA A 178 19.77 40.46 13.42
C ALA A 178 18.73 40.99 14.43
N PRO A 179 17.92 40.11 15.08
CA PRO A 179 16.94 40.53 16.06
C PRO A 179 17.58 41.27 17.24
N GLU A 180 16.81 42.16 17.87
CA GLU A 180 17.27 42.96 19.00
C GLU A 180 17.81 42.05 20.13
N GLY A 181 19.07 42.28 20.53
CA GLY A 181 19.78 41.45 21.52
C GLY A 181 20.68 40.35 20.94
N HIS A 182 20.73 40.20 19.62
CA HIS A 182 21.68 39.31 18.92
C HIS A 182 22.75 40.12 18.17
N GLU A 183 24.02 39.74 18.29
CA GLU A 183 25.10 40.34 17.49
C GLU A 183 25.04 39.83 16.04
N GLU A 184 25.26 40.72 15.07
CA GLU A 184 25.42 40.31 13.68
C GLU A 184 26.66 39.40 13.54
N SER A 185 26.43 38.18 13.05
CA SER A 185 27.46 37.19 12.78
C SER A 185 27.46 36.84 11.29
N PRO A 186 28.63 36.76 10.62
CA PRO A 186 28.71 36.33 9.22
C PRO A 186 28.34 34.85 9.03
N TYR A 187 28.13 34.11 10.12
CA TYR A 187 27.73 32.70 10.11
C TYR A 187 26.24 32.49 10.44
N GLU A 188 25.50 33.56 10.77
CA GLU A 188 24.08 33.50 11.08
C GLU A 188 23.28 34.34 10.08
N VAL A 189 22.16 33.80 9.62
CA VAL A 189 21.24 34.50 8.72
C VAL A 189 19.85 34.44 9.31
N TRP A 190 19.21 35.61 9.33
CA TRP A 190 17.87 35.78 9.89
C TRP A 190 16.89 36.01 8.76
N PHE A 191 15.75 35.33 8.83
CA PHE A 191 14.69 35.48 7.85
C PHE A 191 13.33 35.33 8.51
N ASN A 192 12.34 35.98 7.93
CA ASN A 192 10.94 35.79 8.27
C ASN A 192 10.30 34.89 7.21
N ILE A 193 9.56 33.87 7.64
CA ILE A 193 8.75 33.02 6.76
C ILE A 193 7.29 33.40 6.95
N LYS A 194 6.67 33.97 5.93
CA LYS A 194 5.22 34.15 5.89
C LYS A 194 4.59 33.00 5.12
N CYS A 195 3.94 32.09 5.84
CA CYS A 195 3.13 31.03 5.25
C CYS A 195 1.65 31.44 5.29
N THR A 196 0.96 31.39 4.15
CA THR A 196 -0.48 31.71 4.07
C THR A 196 -1.37 30.56 4.55
N THR A 197 -0.81 29.36 4.69
CA THR A 197 -1.47 28.17 5.23
C THR A 197 -0.82 27.77 6.55
N GLY A 198 -1.59 27.26 7.52
CA GLY A 198 -1.08 26.86 8.85
C GLY A 198 -0.08 25.69 8.86
N ASP A 199 0.33 25.19 7.69
CA ASP A 199 1.22 24.03 7.48
C ASP A 199 2.72 24.35 7.53
N ALA A 200 3.11 25.46 8.16
CA ALA A 200 4.53 25.84 8.32
C ALA A 200 5.36 24.83 9.15
N VAL A 201 4.74 23.77 9.68
CA VAL A 201 5.39 22.72 10.48
C VAL A 201 6.45 21.96 9.68
N THR A 202 6.23 21.71 8.38
CA THR A 202 7.24 21.04 7.53
C THR A 202 8.42 21.94 7.17
N ALA A 203 8.23 23.26 7.15
CA ALA A 203 9.32 24.21 6.90
C ALA A 203 10.37 24.23 8.02
N LYS A 204 9.99 23.87 9.27
CA LYS A 204 10.95 23.67 10.37
C LYS A 204 12.03 22.64 10.02
N TYR A 205 11.70 21.58 9.30
CA TYR A 205 12.68 20.53 8.98
C TYR A 205 13.64 20.92 7.85
N ALA A 206 13.24 21.85 6.96
CA ALA A 206 14.09 22.32 5.86
C ALA A 206 15.17 23.32 6.31
N ALA A 207 15.01 23.94 7.48
CA ALA A 207 15.90 24.98 7.98
C ALA A 207 16.73 24.58 9.22
N ASN A 208 16.54 23.36 9.76
CA ASN A 208 17.33 22.89 10.90
C ASN A 208 18.66 22.28 10.43
N TYR A 209 19.75 22.60 11.13
CA TYR A 209 21.02 21.88 11.00
C TYR A 209 20.89 20.45 11.56
N GLU A 210 21.61 19.47 11.00
CA GLU A 210 21.63 18.07 11.45
C GLU A 210 21.83 17.93 12.98
N ARG A 211 22.60 18.84 13.59
CA ARG A 211 22.84 18.87 15.04
C ARG A 211 21.57 19.04 15.88
N GLU A 212 20.52 19.68 15.35
CA GLU A 212 19.27 19.92 16.07
C GLU A 212 18.27 18.77 15.95
N TRP A 213 18.59 17.73 15.17
CA TRP A 213 17.70 16.59 14.97
C TRP A 213 17.75 15.58 16.13
N GLU A 214 18.82 15.57 16.93
CA GLU A 214 19.03 14.55 17.98
C GLU A 214 18.55 14.92 19.40
N SER A 215 18.00 16.12 19.66
CA SER A 215 17.85 16.60 21.04
C SER A 215 16.46 16.50 21.69
N ASN A 216 15.49 15.75 21.17
CA ASN A 216 14.17 15.63 21.82
C ASN A 216 13.60 14.21 21.96
N SER A 217 14.45 13.24 22.29
CA SER A 217 13.99 12.02 22.99
C SER A 217 14.30 12.13 24.49
N THR A 218 13.68 13.09 25.18
CA THR A 218 13.47 12.96 26.62
C THR A 218 12.03 12.51 26.84
N PRO A 219 11.77 11.33 27.42
CA PRO A 219 10.42 10.89 27.72
C PRO A 219 9.73 11.90 28.62
N ALA A 220 8.51 12.29 28.26
CA ALA A 220 7.66 13.15 29.07
C ALA A 220 7.41 12.46 30.42
N GLY A 221 7.87 13.10 31.50
CA GLY A 221 7.51 12.75 32.85
C GLY A 221 8.71 12.48 33.74
N LEU A 222 9.40 13.56 34.14
CA LEU A 222 9.94 13.73 35.49
C LEU A 222 10.37 15.21 35.64
N THR A 223 9.62 15.94 36.46
CA THR A 223 10.07 17.14 37.18
C THR A 223 9.44 17.09 38.57
N PRO A 224 9.96 17.79 39.59
CA PRO A 224 11.32 18.28 39.83
C PRO A 224 11.83 18.01 41.28
N THR A 225 13.13 18.21 41.52
CA THR A 225 13.66 18.92 42.70
C THR A 225 14.93 19.64 42.30
#